data_AF-A0A150A3M6-F1
#
_entry.id   AF-A0A150A3M6-F1
#
_cell.length_a   1.000
_cell.length_b   1.000
_cell.length_c   1.000
_cell.angle_alpha   90.00
_cell.angle_beta   90.00
_cell.angle_gamma   90.00
#
_symmetry.space_group_name_H-M   'P 1'
#
loop_
_entity.id
_entity.type
_entity.pdbx_description
1 polymer ?
#
loop_
_entity_poly.entity_id
_entity_poly.type
_entity_poly.pdbx_seq_one_letter_code
_entity_poly.pdbx_strand_id
1 'polypeptide(L)'
;MRVIAGGLVAAGIAVSGALAGVGTAGGEPIPSGTYQGTTTVPAGELIWKGKTFQEGTVVNNFTFGLTGLAGTTSQDGNGNTVIDYSPSGLGFLTDRISPNADGTYTGAVYVGGNQVGSFGLAR
;
A
#
# COMPACT_ATOMS: atom_id res chain seq x y z
N MET A 1 -39.59 -2.36 63.27
CA MET A 1 -38.22 -1.93 63.63
C MET A 1 -37.38 -1.92 62.36
N ARG A 2 -36.65 -0.80 62.10
CA ARG A 2 -35.74 -0.52 60.95
C ARG A 2 -36.49 -0.12 59.66
N VAL A 3 -36.69 1.18 59.33
CA VAL A 3 -35.79 2.33 58.99
C VAL A 3 -34.85 1.94 57.82
N ILE A 4 -34.63 2.60 56.67
CA ILE A 4 -34.51 4.01 56.17
C ILE A 4 -34.69 3.92 54.63
N ALA A 5 -35.55 4.68 53.95
CA ALA A 5 -35.32 5.93 53.19
C ALA A 5 -34.22 5.96 52.09
N GLY A 6 -34.55 6.62 50.97
CA GLY A 6 -33.63 7.19 49.96
C GLY A 6 -33.39 6.28 48.75
N GLY A 7 -33.46 6.71 47.49
CA GLY A 7 -33.66 8.03 46.92
C GLY A 7 -33.84 7.90 45.39
N LEU A 8 -34.42 8.92 44.79
CA LEU A 8 -34.66 9.09 43.35
C LEU A 8 -33.36 9.53 42.64
N VAL A 9 -33.19 9.14 41.36
CA VAL A 9 -32.69 9.94 40.20
C VAL A 9 -31.59 9.27 39.32
N ALA A 10 -31.91 9.29 38.00
CA ALA A 10 -31.08 9.41 36.78
C ALA A 10 -30.42 8.17 36.10
N ALA A 11 -31.03 7.84 34.96
CA ALA A 11 -30.46 7.68 33.61
C ALA A 11 -29.05 7.09 33.42
N GLY A 12 -29.00 5.99 32.67
CA GLY A 12 -27.81 5.53 31.94
C GLY A 12 -28.23 4.71 30.73
N ILE A 13 -28.10 5.29 29.54
CA ILE A 13 -28.21 4.58 28.25
C ILE A 13 -27.08 3.56 28.20
N ALA A 14 -27.40 2.27 28.13
CA ALA A 14 -26.42 1.24 27.81
C ALA A 14 -26.42 1.00 26.29
N VAL A 15 -25.58 1.75 25.57
CA VAL A 15 -25.03 1.33 24.28
C VAL A 15 -23.93 0.31 24.60
N SER A 16 -24.04 -0.94 24.12
CA SER A 16 -22.94 -1.89 23.91
C SER A 16 -23.53 -3.23 23.43
N GLY A 17 -23.14 -3.85 22.32
CA GLY A 17 -22.13 -3.48 21.35
C GLY A 17 -22.48 -4.15 20.02
N ALA A 18 -22.32 -3.39 18.93
CA ALA A 18 -22.14 -4.00 17.63
C ALA A 18 -20.86 -4.84 17.72
N LEU A 19 -20.94 -6.11 17.32
CA LEU A 19 -19.75 -6.86 16.94
C LEU A 19 -19.09 -6.07 15.81
N ALA A 20 -18.08 -5.27 16.16
CA ALA A 20 -17.11 -4.78 15.21
C ALA A 20 -16.41 -6.02 14.67
N GLY A 21 -16.88 -6.50 13.52
CA GLY A 21 -16.12 -7.43 12.71
C GLY A 21 -14.76 -6.79 12.48
N VAL A 22 -13.73 -7.49 12.94
CA VAL A 22 -12.32 -7.27 12.62
C VAL A 22 -12.19 -7.18 11.09
N GLY A 23 -12.35 -5.97 10.57
CA GLY A 23 -11.85 -5.63 9.25
C GLY A 23 -10.34 -5.71 9.37
N THR A 24 -9.72 -6.63 8.63
CA THR A 24 -8.33 -6.52 8.27
C THR A 24 -8.18 -5.14 7.65
N ALA A 25 -7.63 -4.18 8.41
CA ALA A 25 -7.22 -2.93 7.82
C ALA A 25 -6.28 -3.31 6.69
N GLY A 26 -6.71 -3.13 5.44
CA GLY A 26 -5.79 -3.06 4.33
C GLY A 26 -4.70 -2.07 4.75
N GLY A 27 -3.45 -2.32 4.35
CA GLY A 27 -2.38 -1.35 4.56
C GLY A 27 -2.80 0.04 4.09
N GLU A 28 -2.11 1.10 4.48
CA GLU A 28 -2.37 2.37 3.79
C GLU A 28 -1.78 2.26 2.37
N PRO A 29 -2.51 2.67 1.31
CA PRO A 29 -1.91 2.77 -0.02
C PRO A 29 -0.64 3.61 0.04
N ILE A 30 0.35 3.31 -0.80
CA ILE A 30 1.56 4.15 -0.88
C ILE A 30 1.14 5.60 -1.10
N PRO A 31 1.51 6.54 -0.22
CA PRO A 31 1.09 7.92 -0.34
C PRO A 31 1.59 8.56 -1.64
N SER A 32 0.79 9.42 -2.25
CA SER A 32 1.18 10.16 -3.45
C SER A 32 2.51 10.88 -3.27
N GLY A 33 3.37 10.82 -4.28
CA GLY A 33 4.70 11.39 -4.26
C GLY A 33 5.69 10.64 -5.15
N THR A 34 6.87 11.24 -5.31
CA THR A 34 8.00 10.65 -6.03
C THR A 34 8.90 9.93 -5.06
N TYR A 35 9.23 8.69 -5.38
CA TYR A 35 10.12 7.83 -4.60
C TYR A 35 11.32 7.45 -5.46
N GLN A 36 12.51 7.56 -4.88
CA GLN A 36 13.76 7.10 -5.45
C GLN A 36 13.85 5.58 -5.36
N GLY A 37 14.32 4.95 -6.43
CA GLY A 37 14.40 3.51 -6.56
C GLY A 37 15.81 2.96 -6.41
N THR A 38 15.93 1.82 -5.73
CA THR A 38 17.11 0.94 -5.79
C THR A 38 16.70 -0.42 -6.34
N THR A 39 17.57 -1.14 -7.05
CA THR A 39 17.19 -2.44 -7.62
C THR A 39 18.32 -3.45 -7.56
N THR A 40 17.95 -4.71 -7.38
CA THR A 40 18.89 -5.84 -7.43
C THR A 40 19.24 -6.24 -8.86
N VAL A 41 18.57 -5.69 -9.88
CA VAL A 41 18.88 -5.95 -11.29
C VAL A 41 20.19 -5.27 -11.65
N PRO A 42 21.22 -6.00 -12.13
CA PRO A 42 22.49 -5.40 -12.53
C PRO A 42 22.30 -4.26 -13.53
N ALA A 43 22.94 -3.12 -13.26
CA ALA A 43 22.82 -1.89 -14.04
C ALA A 43 21.40 -1.26 -14.12
N GLY A 44 20.41 -1.82 -13.43
CA GLY A 44 19.03 -1.34 -13.46
C GLY A 44 18.90 0.10 -12.95
N GLU A 45 19.71 0.49 -11.95
CA GLU A 45 19.73 1.84 -11.37
C GLU A 45 20.24 2.93 -12.33
N LEU A 46 20.93 2.56 -13.42
CA LEU A 46 21.35 3.52 -14.45
C LEU A 46 20.14 4.01 -15.27
N ILE A 47 19.12 3.16 -15.40
CA ILE A 47 17.99 3.36 -16.29
C ILE A 47 16.72 3.68 -15.48
N TRP A 48 16.42 2.91 -14.44
CA TRP A 48 15.25 3.11 -13.59
C TRP A 48 15.62 3.92 -12.35
N LYS A 49 14.81 4.93 -12.04
CA LYS A 49 15.06 5.92 -10.97
C LYS A 49 14.05 5.86 -9.83
N GLY A 50 13.05 4.99 -9.93
CA GLY A 50 12.00 4.85 -8.94
C GLY A 50 10.62 5.03 -9.54
N LYS A 51 9.68 5.52 -8.73
CA LYS A 51 8.26 5.60 -9.11
C LYS A 51 7.61 6.88 -8.59
N THR A 52 6.64 7.39 -9.33
CA THR A 52 5.77 8.49 -8.91
C THR A 52 4.36 7.95 -8.74
N PHE A 53 3.81 8.06 -7.53
CA PHE A 53 2.45 7.63 -7.20
C PHE A 53 1.50 8.83 -7.21
N GLN A 54 0.32 8.62 -7.77
CA GLN A 54 -0.76 9.60 -7.77
C GLN A 54 -2.11 8.87 -7.77
N GLU A 55 -2.85 8.95 -6.67
CA GLU A 55 -4.27 8.55 -6.56
C GLU A 55 -4.68 7.33 -7.41
N GLY A 56 -4.26 6.13 -6.99
CA GLY A 56 -4.62 4.89 -7.71
C GLY A 56 -3.81 4.61 -8.98
N THR A 57 -2.84 5.47 -9.30
CA THR A 57 -1.94 5.31 -10.44
C THR A 57 -0.49 5.45 -10.03
N VAL A 58 0.39 4.94 -10.88
CA VAL A 58 1.83 5.00 -10.69
C VAL A 58 2.54 5.08 -12.04
N VAL A 59 3.64 5.82 -12.09
CA VAL A 59 4.52 5.88 -13.25
C VAL A 59 5.93 5.51 -12.81
N ASN A 60 6.57 4.58 -13.51
CA ASN A 60 8.01 4.35 -13.33
C ASN A 60 8.78 5.52 -13.91
N ASN A 61 9.72 6.03 -13.12
CA ASN A 61 10.63 7.08 -13.54
C ASN A 61 11.87 6.42 -14.13
N PHE A 62 12.23 6.81 -15.35
CA PHE A 62 13.44 6.36 -16.01
C PHE A 62 14.37 7.55 -16.26
N THR A 63 15.62 7.25 -16.59
CA THR A 63 16.58 8.25 -17.05
C THR A 63 16.08 8.95 -18.31
N PHE A 64 16.61 10.14 -18.58
CA PHE A 64 16.20 10.96 -19.72
C PHE A 64 16.13 10.17 -21.04
N GLY A 65 15.05 10.39 -21.80
CA GLY A 65 14.83 9.77 -23.11
C GLY A 65 13.97 8.51 -23.09
N LEU A 66 13.57 8.01 -21.92
CA LEU A 66 12.62 6.91 -21.80
C LEU A 66 11.27 7.41 -21.26
N THR A 67 10.19 7.03 -21.93
CA THR A 67 8.83 7.32 -21.48
C THR A 67 8.54 6.54 -20.20
N GLY A 68 7.92 7.21 -19.22
CA GLY A 68 7.52 6.55 -17.97
C GLY A 68 6.54 5.41 -18.21
N LEU A 69 6.71 4.30 -17.49
CA LEU A 69 5.84 3.13 -17.60
C LEU A 69 4.70 3.24 -16.58
N ALA A 70 3.47 3.44 -17.07
CA ALA A 70 2.30 3.68 -16.25
C ALA A 70 1.62 2.37 -15.81
N GLY A 71 1.06 2.38 -14.60
CA GLY A 71 0.23 1.31 -14.07
C GLY A 71 -0.84 1.84 -13.13
N THR A 72 -1.77 0.96 -12.75
CA THR A 72 -2.77 1.21 -11.72
C THR A 72 -2.34 0.57 -10.42
N THR A 73 -2.69 1.18 -9.29
CA THR A 73 -2.40 0.65 -7.97
C THR A 73 -3.66 0.13 -7.31
N SER A 74 -3.52 -0.95 -6.58
CA SER A 74 -4.56 -1.55 -5.75
C SER A 74 -3.92 -2.11 -4.48
N GLN A 75 -4.74 -2.57 -3.54
CA GLN A 75 -4.25 -3.28 -2.38
C GLN A 75 -4.68 -4.73 -2.40
N ASP A 76 -3.76 -5.62 -2.01
CA ASP A 76 -4.13 -6.99 -1.70
C ASP A 76 -4.59 -7.15 -0.24
N GLY A 77 -5.16 -8.31 0.09
CA GLY A 77 -5.65 -8.61 1.44
C GLY A 77 -4.56 -8.66 2.52
N ASN A 78 -3.28 -8.58 2.14
CA ASN A 78 -2.15 -8.57 3.06
C ASN A 78 -1.59 -7.15 3.29
N GLY A 79 -2.26 -6.12 2.75
CA GLY A 79 -1.84 -4.73 2.85
C GLY A 79 -0.64 -4.37 1.98
N ASN A 80 -0.34 -5.19 0.96
CA ASN A 80 0.63 -4.81 -0.05
C ASN A 80 -0.04 -3.96 -1.11
N THR A 81 0.69 -2.95 -1.61
CA THR A 81 0.30 -2.26 -2.84
C THR A 81 0.67 -3.14 -4.03
N VAL A 82 -0.30 -3.44 -4.88
CA VAL A 82 -0.13 -4.18 -6.14
C VAL A 82 -0.21 -3.19 -7.30
N ILE A 83 0.76 -3.26 -8.21
CA ILE A 83 0.77 -2.46 -9.44
C ILE A 83 0.43 -3.36 -10.62
N ASP A 84 -0.62 -3.01 -11.37
CA ASP A 84 -0.98 -3.63 -12.64
C ASP A 84 -0.53 -2.75 -13.81
N TYR A 85 0.28 -3.31 -14.70
CA TYR A 85 0.80 -2.63 -15.89
C TYR A 85 -0.01 -2.87 -17.17
N SER A 86 -1.21 -3.46 -17.07
CA SER A 86 -2.18 -3.60 -18.16
C SER A 86 -2.49 -2.31 -18.93
N PRO A 87 -2.60 -1.12 -18.29
CA PRO A 87 -2.79 0.14 -19.01
C PRO A 87 -1.66 0.47 -20.01
N SER A 88 -0.47 -0.07 -19.78
CA SER A 88 0.69 0.04 -20.68
C SER A 88 0.85 -1.16 -21.62
N GLY A 89 -0.15 -2.05 -21.71
CA GLY A 89 -0.11 -3.26 -22.52
C GLY A 89 0.72 -4.41 -21.92
N LEU A 90 1.16 -4.29 -20.65
CA LEU A 90 2.00 -5.27 -19.97
C LEU A 90 1.23 -6.00 -18.86
N GLY A 91 0.06 -6.56 -19.16
CA GLY A 91 -0.77 -7.26 -18.17
C GLY A 91 -0.18 -8.55 -17.58
N PHE A 92 0.97 -8.99 -18.10
CA PHE A 92 1.77 -10.07 -17.51
C PHE A 92 2.76 -9.58 -16.44
N LEU A 93 2.96 -8.27 -16.32
CA LEU A 93 3.88 -7.63 -15.39
C LEU A 93 3.11 -7.07 -14.21
N THR A 94 3.54 -7.40 -13.00
CA THR A 94 2.93 -6.93 -11.76
C THR A 94 4.00 -6.65 -10.74
N ASP A 95 3.87 -5.57 -9.98
CA ASP A 95 4.69 -5.38 -8.79
C ASP A 95 3.85 -5.60 -7.53
N ARG A 96 4.46 -6.15 -6.49
CA ARG A 96 3.90 -6.19 -5.14
C ARG A 96 4.84 -5.47 -4.20
N ILE A 97 4.33 -4.49 -3.47
CA ILE A 97 5.11 -3.59 -2.62
C ILE A 97 4.60 -3.67 -1.19
N SER A 98 5.51 -3.99 -0.28
CA SER A 98 5.28 -4.05 1.16
C SER A 98 5.91 -2.84 1.85
N PRO A 99 5.21 -2.20 2.80
CA PRO A 99 5.79 -1.12 3.61
C PRO A 99 6.79 -1.69 4.64
N ASN A 100 7.86 -0.94 4.89
CA ASN A 100 8.83 -1.22 5.95
C ASN A 100 8.56 -0.33 7.17
N ALA A 101 9.05 -0.74 8.34
CA ALA A 101 8.85 -0.02 9.60
C ALA A 101 9.53 1.36 9.64
N ASP A 102 10.53 1.58 8.80
CA ASP A 102 11.29 2.83 8.68
C ASP A 102 10.67 3.84 7.69
N GLY A 103 9.51 3.52 7.11
CA GLY A 103 8.82 4.34 6.12
C GLY A 103 9.33 4.18 4.69
N THR A 104 10.30 3.29 4.45
CA THR A 104 10.66 2.83 3.10
C THR A 104 9.74 1.70 2.63
N TYR A 105 9.92 1.25 1.40
CA TYR A 105 9.14 0.14 0.84
C TYR A 105 10.04 -0.86 0.12
N THR A 106 9.66 -2.12 0.20
CA THR A 106 10.28 -3.21 -0.55
C THR A 106 9.30 -3.73 -1.59
N GLY A 107 9.73 -3.73 -2.84
CA GLY A 107 8.96 -4.23 -3.97
C GLY A 107 9.54 -5.50 -4.57
N ALA A 108 8.66 -6.34 -5.08
CA ALA A 108 8.98 -7.52 -5.86
C ALA A 108 8.32 -7.42 -7.24
N VAL A 109 9.07 -7.73 -8.29
CA VAL A 109 8.61 -7.72 -9.68
C VAL A 109 8.20 -9.13 -10.07
N TYR A 110 7.02 -9.28 -10.66
CA TYR A 110 6.46 -10.54 -11.12
C TYR A 110 6.19 -10.51 -12.62
N VAL A 111 6.60 -11.56 -13.32
CA VAL A 111 6.30 -11.80 -14.73
C VAL A 111 5.55 -13.12 -14.85
N GLY A 112 4.29 -13.07 -15.29
CA GLY A 112 3.43 -14.25 -15.36
C GLY A 112 3.26 -14.95 -14.02
N GLY A 113 3.25 -14.20 -12.91
CA GLY A 113 3.13 -14.71 -11.54
C GLY A 113 4.43 -15.22 -10.91
N ASN A 114 5.56 -15.23 -11.64
CA ASN A 114 6.85 -15.63 -11.10
C ASN A 114 7.66 -14.40 -10.70
N GLN A 115 8.23 -14.39 -9.49
CA GLN A 115 9.09 -13.29 -9.07
C GLN A 115 10.41 -13.32 -9.86
N VAL A 116 10.76 -12.19 -10.48
CA VAL A 116 11.98 -12.05 -11.31
C VAL A 116 12.96 -11.01 -10.77
N GLY A 117 12.56 -10.23 -9.76
CA GLY A 117 13.42 -9.22 -9.18
C GLY A 117 12.83 -8.57 -7.94
N SER A 118 13.62 -7.67 -7.37
CA SER A 118 13.24 -6.84 -6.23
C SER A 118 13.77 -5.43 -6.38
N PHE A 119 13.11 -4.50 -5.70
CA PHE A 119 13.47 -3.09 -5.66
C PHE A 119 13.15 -2.49 -4.30
N GLY A 120 13.84 -1.40 -3.96
CA GLY A 120 13.51 -0.53 -2.83
C GLY A 120 12.90 0.78 -3.32
N LEU A 121 12.08 1.40 -2.48
CA LEU A 121 11.58 2.76 -2.67
C LEU A 121 11.74 3.58 -1.39
N ALA A 122 12.28 4.78 -1.51
CA ALA A 122 12.40 5.75 -0.42
C ALA A 122 12.13 7.17 -0.94
N ARG A 123 11.70 8.08 -0.07
CA ARG A 123 11.57 9.51 -0.43
C ARG A 123 12.94 10.19 -0.37
#